data_AF-M1EE55-F1
#
_entry.id   AF-M1EE55-F1
#
_cell.length_a   1.000
_cell.length_b   1.000
_cell.length_c   1.000
_cell.angle_alpha   90.00
_cell.angle_beta   90.00
_cell.angle_gamma   90.00
#
_symmetry.space_group_name_H-M   'P 1'
#
loop_
_entity.id
_entity.type
_entity.pdbx_description
1 polymer ?
#
loop_
_entity_poly.entity_id
_entity_poly.type
_entity_poly.pdbx_seq_one_letter_code
_entity_poly.pdbx_strand_id
1 'polypeptide(L)'
;VLDSPEDLEKKRICRIITRDFPQYFAVVSRIKQDSNLIGPEGGVLSSTVVPQVQAVFPEGALTKRIRVGLQAQPMHSELVKKILGNKATFSPIVTLEPRRRKFHKPITMTIPVPKASSDVMLNGFGGDAPTLRLLCSITGGTTPAQWEDITGTTPLTFVNECVSFTTNVSARFWLIDCRQIQESVTFASQVYREIICVPYMAKFVVFAKSHDPIEARLRCFCMTDDKVDKTLEQQENFAEVARSRDVEVLEGKPIYVDCFGNL
;
A
#
# COMPACT_ATOMS: atom_id res chain seq x y z
N VAL A 1 14.72 3.66 -31.99
CA VAL A 1 15.13 4.19 -30.67
C VAL A 1 14.20 3.57 -29.64
N LEU A 2 14.73 3.05 -28.52
CA LEU A 2 13.90 2.51 -27.45
C LEU A 2 13.23 3.67 -26.69
N ASP A 3 11.96 3.49 -26.29
CA ASP A 3 11.24 4.44 -25.45
C ASP A 3 12.05 4.81 -24.18
N SER A 4 11.94 6.06 -23.74
CA SER A 4 12.52 6.52 -22.47
C SER A 4 11.86 5.82 -21.26
N PRO A 5 12.50 5.77 -20.08
CA PRO A 5 11.85 5.27 -18.86
C PRO A 5 10.51 5.96 -18.58
N GLU A 6 10.42 7.27 -18.78
CA GLU A 6 9.22 8.06 -18.57
C GLU A 6 8.11 7.70 -19.57
N ASP A 7 8.47 7.39 -20.83
CA ASP A 7 7.51 6.95 -21.83
C ASP A 7 6.99 5.54 -21.53
N LEU A 8 7.85 4.64 -21.06
CA LEU A 8 7.44 3.30 -20.63
C LEU A 8 6.44 3.36 -19.46
N GLU A 9 6.70 4.21 -18.47
CA GLU A 9 5.81 4.42 -17.33
C GLU A 9 4.45 4.96 -17.79
N LYS A 10 4.43 5.99 -18.65
CA LYS A 10 3.18 6.55 -19.21
C LYS A 10 2.38 5.53 -20.00
N LYS A 11 3.06 4.68 -20.78
CA LYS A 11 2.43 3.62 -21.58
C LYS A 11 2.14 2.35 -20.77
N ARG A 12 2.58 2.27 -19.51
CA ARG A 12 2.50 1.10 -18.63
C ARG A 12 3.14 -0.15 -19.25
N ILE A 13 4.28 0.01 -19.91
CA ILE A 13 5.03 -1.07 -20.55
C ILE A 13 6.17 -1.52 -19.64
N CYS A 14 6.18 -2.80 -19.28
CA CYS A 14 7.31 -3.42 -18.58
C CYS A 14 8.36 -3.91 -19.60
N ARG A 15 9.58 -3.36 -19.53
CA ARG A 15 10.70 -3.81 -20.36
C ARG A 15 11.54 -4.85 -19.59
N ILE A 16 11.49 -6.10 -20.04
CA ILE A 16 12.34 -7.19 -19.52
C ILE A 16 13.61 -7.27 -20.38
N ILE A 17 14.77 -7.18 -19.74
CA ILE A 17 16.08 -7.36 -20.38
C ILE A 17 16.66 -8.67 -19.88
N THR A 18 16.84 -9.64 -20.77
CA THR A 18 17.37 -10.97 -20.45
C THR A 18 18.38 -11.44 -21.51
N ARG A 19 19.27 -12.37 -21.16
CA ARG A 19 20.19 -13.02 -22.11
C ARG A 19 19.74 -14.43 -22.51
N ASP A 20 18.77 -14.97 -21.79
CA ASP A 20 18.22 -16.31 -21.93
C ASP A 20 16.71 -16.32 -21.59
N PHE A 21 15.96 -17.27 -22.14
CA PHE A 21 14.52 -17.37 -21.92
C PHE A 21 14.19 -18.42 -20.84
N PRO A 22 13.61 -18.02 -19.70
CA PRO A 22 13.04 -18.96 -18.76
C PRO A 22 11.73 -19.54 -19.30
N GLN A 23 11.24 -20.59 -18.65
CA GLN A 23 9.93 -21.17 -18.99
C GLN A 23 8.78 -20.17 -18.78
N TYR A 24 8.87 -19.34 -17.72
CA TYR A 24 7.84 -18.35 -17.38
C TYR A 24 8.47 -17.05 -16.88
N PHE A 25 7.87 -15.94 -17.26
CA PHE A 25 8.06 -14.64 -16.62
C PHE A 25 6.79 -14.25 -15.85
N ALA A 26 6.98 -13.55 -14.73
CA ALA A 26 5.89 -12.92 -13.99
C ALA A 26 6.25 -11.46 -13.69
N VAL A 27 5.35 -10.55 -14.05
CA VAL A 27 5.45 -9.14 -13.70
C VAL A 27 4.52 -8.91 -12.51
N VAL A 28 5.10 -8.51 -11.37
CA VAL A 28 4.38 -8.42 -10.09
C VAL A 28 4.45 -6.99 -9.58
N SER A 29 3.28 -6.38 -9.34
CA SER A 29 3.19 -5.09 -8.65
C SER A 29 3.39 -5.28 -7.15
N ARG A 30 4.20 -4.43 -6.53
CA ARG A 30 4.43 -4.42 -5.09
C ARG A 30 4.85 -3.03 -4.63
N ILE A 31 4.67 -2.77 -3.33
CA ILE A 31 5.27 -1.58 -2.69
C ILE A 31 6.78 -1.60 -2.91
N LYS A 32 7.33 -0.42 -3.26
CA LYS A 32 8.77 -0.20 -3.44
C LYS A 32 9.52 -0.75 -2.22
N GLN A 33 10.50 -1.59 -2.51
CA GLN A 33 11.36 -2.18 -1.50
C GLN A 33 12.79 -1.71 -1.74
N ASP A 34 13.31 -0.91 -0.83
CA ASP A 34 14.71 -0.53 -0.78
C ASP A 34 15.47 -1.66 -0.09
N SER A 35 16.48 -2.23 -0.76
CA SER A 35 17.18 -3.40 -0.22
C SER A 35 18.68 -3.24 -0.28
N ASN A 36 19.37 -3.74 0.75
CA ASN A 36 20.82 -3.75 0.83
C ASN A 36 21.32 -5.07 1.45
N LEU A 37 22.58 -5.41 1.21
CA LEU A 37 23.27 -6.49 1.91
C LEU A 37 23.85 -5.93 3.21
N ILE A 38 23.36 -6.42 4.36
CA ILE A 38 23.81 -6.02 5.70
C ILE A 38 24.40 -7.23 6.39
N GLY A 39 25.58 -7.07 7.00
CA GLY A 39 26.31 -8.14 7.69
C GLY A 39 26.55 -7.86 9.18
N PRO A 40 27.47 -8.61 9.79
CA PRO A 40 27.85 -8.41 11.20
C PRO A 40 28.35 -7.01 11.52
N GLU A 41 28.92 -6.31 10.54
CA GLU A 41 29.37 -4.92 10.64
C GLU A 41 28.23 -3.92 10.92
N GLY A 42 26.96 -4.36 10.79
CA GLY A 42 25.80 -3.49 10.89
C GLY A 42 25.56 -2.70 9.60
N GLY A 43 24.70 -1.69 9.67
CA GLY A 43 24.38 -0.86 8.53
C GLY A 43 23.08 -0.10 8.68
N VAL A 44 22.77 0.71 7.68
CA VAL A 44 21.57 1.54 7.64
C VAL A 44 20.81 1.28 6.35
N LEU A 45 19.49 1.18 6.47
CA LEU A 45 18.58 1.07 5.34
C LEU A 45 17.54 2.20 5.46
N SER A 46 17.45 3.05 4.44
CA SER A 46 16.53 4.19 4.40
C SER A 46 15.59 4.04 3.20
N SER A 47 14.33 4.46 3.34
CA SER A 47 13.38 4.39 2.24
C SER A 47 13.62 5.50 1.23
N THR A 48 13.53 5.19 -0.06
CA THR A 48 13.57 6.17 -1.16
C THR A 48 12.22 6.87 -1.38
N VAL A 49 11.12 6.27 -0.92
CA VAL A 49 9.76 6.82 -1.05
C VAL A 49 9.43 7.77 0.09
N VAL A 50 9.80 7.40 1.32
CA VAL A 50 9.62 8.23 2.52
C VAL A 50 10.96 8.35 3.24
N PRO A 51 11.79 9.37 2.93
CA PRO A 51 13.18 9.45 3.42
C PRO A 51 13.36 9.43 4.94
N GLN A 52 12.33 9.82 5.70
CA GLN A 52 12.33 9.76 7.18
C GLN A 52 12.26 8.32 7.72
N VAL A 53 11.80 7.36 6.91
CA VAL A 53 11.70 5.96 7.31
C VAL A 53 13.08 5.30 7.20
N GLN A 54 13.57 4.80 8.34
CA GLN A 54 14.90 4.20 8.44
C GLN A 54 14.91 2.98 9.36
N ALA A 55 15.78 2.02 9.05
CA ALA A 55 16.16 0.90 9.90
C ALA A 55 17.68 0.89 10.09
N VAL A 56 18.14 0.97 11.33
CA VAL A 56 19.56 0.95 11.73
C VAL A 56 19.88 -0.38 12.40
N PHE A 57 20.83 -1.10 11.83
CA PHE A 57 21.33 -2.39 12.31
C PHE A 57 22.66 -2.14 13.04
N PRO A 58 22.73 -2.32 14.36
CA PRO A 58 23.99 -2.19 15.07
C PRO A 58 24.91 -3.38 14.75
N GLU A 59 26.21 -3.19 15.01
CA GLU A 59 27.20 -4.25 14.89
C GLU A 59 26.81 -5.48 15.74
N GLY A 60 26.83 -6.66 15.13
CA GLY A 60 26.44 -7.93 15.75
C GLY A 60 24.93 -8.18 15.78
N ALA A 61 24.09 -7.34 15.18
CA ALA A 61 22.66 -7.64 15.00
C ALA A 61 22.44 -8.86 14.07
N LEU A 62 23.36 -9.06 13.12
CA LEU A 62 23.39 -10.16 12.17
C LEU A 62 24.71 -10.94 12.30
N THR A 63 24.68 -12.24 12.02
CA THR A 63 25.88 -13.10 12.02
C THR A 63 26.39 -13.43 10.61
N LYS A 64 25.59 -13.12 9.59
CA LYS A 64 25.92 -13.32 8.18
C LYS A 64 25.46 -12.12 7.37
N ARG A 65 26.13 -11.87 6.24
CA ARG A 65 25.65 -10.93 5.23
C ARG A 65 24.38 -11.48 4.58
N ILE A 66 23.27 -10.77 4.78
CA ILE A 66 21.97 -11.12 4.21
C ILE A 66 21.35 -9.92 3.52
N ARG A 67 20.50 -10.19 2.51
CA ARG A 67 19.71 -9.13 1.87
C ARG A 67 18.54 -8.80 2.78
N VAL A 68 18.47 -7.55 3.20
CA VAL A 68 17.36 -6.98 3.99
C VAL A 68 16.63 -5.97 3.12
N GLY A 69 15.31 -5.93 3.23
CA GLY A 69 14.44 -5.00 2.52
C GLY A 69 13.64 -4.12 3.47
N LEU A 70 13.44 -2.87 3.10
CA LEU A 70 12.58 -1.91 3.79
C LEU A 70 11.54 -1.40 2.80
N GLN A 71 10.27 -1.51 3.18
CA GLN A 71 9.15 -0.95 2.43
C GLN A 71 8.49 0.13 3.28
N ALA A 72 8.13 1.24 2.64
CA ALA A 72 7.30 2.28 3.24
C ALA A 72 6.10 2.51 2.30
N GLN A 73 4.90 2.13 2.74
CA GLN A 73 3.65 2.40 2.01
C GLN A 73 3.03 3.69 2.58
N PRO A 74 3.05 4.81 1.85
CA PRO A 74 2.42 6.05 2.30
C PRO A 74 0.90 5.91 2.44
N MET A 75 0.30 6.79 3.23
CA MET A 75 -1.13 6.83 3.45
C MET A 75 -1.77 7.96 2.66
N HIS A 76 -2.90 7.67 2.01
CA HIS A 76 -3.72 8.68 1.34
C HIS A 76 -4.79 9.20 2.30
N SER A 77 -4.69 10.48 2.68
CA SER A 77 -5.58 11.09 3.68
C SER A 77 -7.05 11.04 3.29
N GLU A 78 -7.36 11.15 2.00
CA GLU A 78 -8.74 11.09 1.48
C GLU A 78 -9.37 9.71 1.69
N LEU A 79 -8.60 8.63 1.43
CA LEU A 79 -9.06 7.27 1.64
C LEU A 79 -9.28 6.97 3.12
N VAL A 80 -8.35 7.40 3.99
CA VAL A 80 -8.51 7.27 5.44
C VAL A 80 -9.77 8.01 5.92
N LYS A 81 -9.99 9.25 5.45
CA LYS A 81 -11.20 10.03 5.77
C LYS A 81 -12.47 9.38 5.28
N LYS A 82 -12.47 8.75 4.11
CA LYS A 82 -13.63 8.00 3.59
C LYS A 82 -14.00 6.81 4.48
N ILE A 83 -13.01 6.15 5.09
CA ILE A 83 -13.22 4.95 5.92
C ILE A 83 -13.55 5.32 7.36
N LEU A 84 -12.80 6.23 7.96
CA LEU A 84 -12.84 6.52 9.40
C LEU A 84 -13.27 7.95 9.75
N GLY A 85 -13.49 8.83 8.76
CA GLY A 85 -13.65 10.26 9.00
C GLY A 85 -12.40 10.85 9.66
N ASN A 86 -12.59 11.60 10.75
CA ASN A 86 -11.49 12.21 11.53
C ASN A 86 -11.12 11.41 12.79
N LYS A 87 -11.50 10.12 12.87
CA LYS A 87 -11.27 9.30 14.07
C LYS A 87 -9.80 8.93 14.30
N ALA A 88 -9.03 8.82 13.23
CA ALA A 88 -7.63 8.42 13.28
C ALA A 88 -6.82 8.98 12.12
N THR A 89 -5.52 9.15 12.33
CA THR A 89 -4.52 9.37 11.28
C THR A 89 -3.41 8.34 11.39
N PHE A 90 -2.69 8.11 10.29
CA PHE A 90 -1.72 7.02 10.18
C PHE A 90 -0.39 7.49 9.60
N SER A 91 0.70 6.89 10.06
CA SER A 91 2.01 6.98 9.39
C SER A 91 2.02 6.09 8.14
N PRO A 92 3.10 6.09 7.34
CA PRO A 92 3.32 5.00 6.41
C PRO A 92 3.35 3.65 7.13
N ILE A 93 2.91 2.59 6.45
CA ILE A 93 3.18 1.22 6.91
C ILE A 93 4.62 0.89 6.56
N VAL A 94 5.41 0.57 7.58
CA VAL A 94 6.82 0.22 7.43
C VAL A 94 6.98 -1.28 7.58
N THR A 95 7.45 -1.95 6.53
CA THR A 95 7.68 -3.40 6.54
C THR A 95 9.15 -3.72 6.38
N LEU A 96 9.67 -4.54 7.29
CA LEU A 96 11.03 -5.07 7.20
C LEU A 96 11.03 -6.51 6.69
N GLU A 97 11.66 -6.74 5.54
CA GLU A 97 11.77 -8.04 4.88
C GLU A 97 13.19 -8.62 5.01
N PRO A 98 13.36 -9.94 5.14
CA PRO A 98 12.31 -10.95 5.27
C PRO A 98 11.60 -10.85 6.63
N ARG A 99 10.26 -10.84 6.63
CA ARG A 99 9.46 -10.82 7.87
C ARG A 99 9.67 -12.05 8.75
N ARG A 100 9.30 -11.90 10.03
CA ARG A 100 9.29 -12.97 11.05
C ARG A 100 10.67 -13.58 11.30
N ARG A 101 11.71 -12.74 11.32
CA ARG A 101 13.08 -13.11 11.69
C ARG A 101 13.49 -12.41 12.97
N LYS A 102 14.27 -13.08 13.81
CA LYS A 102 14.82 -12.52 15.05
C LYS A 102 16.25 -12.03 14.80
N PHE A 103 16.58 -10.86 15.34
CA PHE A 103 17.93 -10.30 15.34
C PHE A 103 18.66 -10.66 16.63
N HIS A 104 19.99 -10.72 16.58
CA HIS A 104 20.83 -11.02 17.75
C HIS A 104 20.97 -9.82 18.69
N LYS A 105 20.80 -8.61 18.15
CA LYS A 105 20.72 -7.36 18.88
C LYS A 105 19.51 -6.55 18.38
N PRO A 106 18.89 -5.71 19.23
CA PRO A 106 17.80 -4.85 18.80
C PRO A 106 18.23 -3.93 17.67
N ILE A 107 17.41 -3.79 16.64
CA ILE A 107 17.59 -2.80 15.57
C ILE A 107 16.76 -1.57 15.90
N THR A 108 17.18 -0.39 15.41
CA THR A 108 16.44 0.86 15.61
C THR A 108 15.62 1.19 14.37
N MET A 109 14.32 1.40 14.55
CA MET A 109 13.39 1.84 13.51
C MET A 109 13.09 3.32 13.71
N THR A 110 13.00 4.09 12.63
CA THR A 110 12.52 5.47 12.61
C THR A 110 11.33 5.57 11.67
N ILE A 111 10.22 6.14 12.14
CA ILE A 111 8.97 6.30 11.37
C ILE A 111 8.43 7.72 11.61
N PRO A 112 8.02 8.47 10.57
CA PRO A 112 7.41 9.78 10.77
C PRO A 112 6.08 9.66 11.52
N VAL A 113 5.79 10.62 12.40
CA VAL A 113 4.50 10.66 13.09
C VAL A 113 3.35 10.90 12.10
N PRO A 114 2.15 10.34 12.34
CA PRO A 114 0.97 10.72 11.58
C PRO A 114 0.75 12.23 11.63
N LYS A 115 0.60 12.89 10.47
CA LYS A 115 0.26 14.31 10.44
C LYS A 115 -1.25 14.48 10.59
N ALA A 116 -1.67 15.23 11.61
CA ALA A 116 -3.07 15.65 11.70
C ALA A 116 -3.44 16.51 10.49
N SER A 117 -4.56 16.21 9.83
CA SER A 117 -5.01 16.98 8.65
C SER A 117 -5.52 18.40 8.96
N SER A 118 -5.37 18.85 10.21
CA SER A 118 -5.69 20.18 10.67
C SER A 118 -4.45 20.78 11.33
N ASP A 119 -3.91 21.80 10.69
CA ASP A 119 -2.83 22.67 11.15
C ASP A 119 -3.29 23.55 12.34
N VAL A 120 -3.86 22.90 13.36
CA VAL A 120 -4.29 23.55 14.61
C VAL A 120 -3.20 23.26 15.62
N MET A 121 -2.21 24.16 15.62
CA MET A 121 -1.43 24.58 16.80
C MET A 121 -1.49 23.62 17.99
N LEU A 122 -0.75 22.50 17.92
CA LEU A 122 -0.26 21.84 19.11
C LEU A 122 1.21 22.22 19.23
N ASN A 123 1.43 23.32 19.94
CA ASN A 123 2.72 23.70 20.48
C ASN A 123 3.32 22.50 21.22
N GLY A 124 4.50 22.07 20.76
CA GLY A 124 5.42 21.22 21.52
C GLY A 124 4.99 19.76 21.61
N PHE A 125 5.63 18.90 20.81
CA PHE A 125 5.80 17.49 21.16
C PHE A 125 6.69 17.37 22.41
N GLY A 126 6.15 17.78 23.55
CA GLY A 126 6.70 17.54 24.87
C GLY A 126 6.23 16.18 25.37
N GLY A 127 7.06 15.16 25.16
CA GLY A 127 7.15 13.95 25.99
C GLY A 127 6.00 12.93 25.98
N ASP A 128 4.74 13.32 25.75
CA ASP A 128 3.61 12.39 25.85
C ASP A 128 2.54 12.73 24.81
N ALA A 129 2.44 11.91 23.76
CA ALA A 129 1.33 11.92 22.82
C ALA A 129 0.36 10.80 23.21
N PRO A 130 -0.59 11.04 24.14
CA PRO A 130 -1.40 9.97 24.74
C PRO A 130 -2.27 9.22 23.74
N THR A 131 -2.51 9.81 22.56
CA THR A 131 -3.32 9.26 21.48
C THR A 131 -2.51 8.47 20.45
N LEU A 132 -1.18 8.54 20.48
CA LEU A 132 -0.31 7.86 19.55
C LEU A 132 -0.06 6.42 19.99
N ARG A 133 -0.35 5.46 19.10
CA ARG A 133 -0.13 4.03 19.30
C ARG A 133 0.81 3.47 18.24
N LEU A 134 1.70 2.58 18.65
CA LEU A 134 2.54 1.77 17.77
C LEU A 134 1.91 0.40 17.60
N LEU A 135 1.48 0.09 16.37
CA LEU A 135 0.96 -1.20 15.99
C LEU A 135 2.05 -2.05 15.32
N CYS A 136 1.99 -3.35 15.55
CA CYS A 136 2.91 -4.33 14.98
C CYS A 136 2.15 -5.51 14.38
N SER A 137 2.66 -6.06 13.28
CA SER A 137 2.23 -7.35 12.75
C SER A 137 3.41 -8.24 12.41
N ILE A 138 3.55 -9.35 13.13
CA ILE A 138 4.65 -10.32 12.97
C ILE A 138 4.33 -11.45 11.97
N THR A 139 3.14 -11.43 11.34
CA THR A 139 2.74 -12.51 10.44
C THR A 139 3.67 -12.58 9.22
N GLY A 140 4.04 -13.80 8.83
CA GLY A 140 5.00 -14.08 7.77
C GLY A 140 4.33 -14.67 6.52
N GLY A 141 5.02 -14.63 5.38
CA GLY A 141 4.54 -15.27 4.15
C GLY A 141 3.23 -14.67 3.63
N THR A 142 2.31 -15.53 3.20
CA THR A 142 1.00 -15.22 2.62
C THR A 142 -0.12 -15.05 3.65
N THR A 143 0.17 -15.28 4.94
CA THR A 143 -0.82 -15.08 6.01
C THR A 143 -1.19 -13.60 6.11
N PRO A 144 -2.50 -13.26 6.23
CA PRO A 144 -2.93 -11.88 6.44
C PRO A 144 -2.25 -11.21 7.65
N ALA A 145 -2.12 -9.88 7.61
CA ALA A 145 -1.60 -9.14 8.77
C ALA A 145 -2.60 -9.20 9.92
N GLN A 146 -2.08 -9.45 11.13
CA GLN A 146 -2.79 -9.29 12.39
C GLN A 146 -2.10 -8.20 13.18
N TRP A 147 -2.82 -7.12 13.48
CA TRP A 147 -2.29 -5.95 14.15
C TRP A 147 -2.45 -6.08 15.67
N GLU A 148 -1.38 -5.78 16.39
CA GLU A 148 -1.35 -5.72 17.85
C GLU A 148 -0.76 -4.38 18.30
N ASP A 149 -1.31 -3.82 19.36
CA ASP A 149 -0.79 -2.60 19.97
C ASP A 149 0.36 -2.96 20.93
N ILE A 150 1.57 -2.50 20.58
CA ILE A 150 2.80 -2.77 21.34
C ILE A 150 3.34 -1.51 22.04
N THR A 151 2.55 -0.44 22.13
CA THR A 151 2.96 0.85 22.69
C THR A 151 3.45 0.70 24.13
N GLY A 152 2.76 -0.12 24.94
CA GLY A 152 3.10 -0.31 26.36
C GLY A 152 4.38 -1.09 26.62
N THR A 153 4.90 -1.83 25.63
CA THR A 153 6.11 -2.66 25.76
C THR A 153 7.29 -2.11 24.95
N THR A 154 7.09 -1.02 24.23
CA THR A 154 8.07 -0.46 23.29
C THR A 154 8.33 1.01 23.61
N PRO A 155 9.48 1.35 24.22
CA PRO A 155 9.86 2.73 24.46
C PRO A 155 9.96 3.52 23.15
N LEU A 156 9.28 4.67 23.10
CA LEU A 156 9.24 5.55 21.93
C LEU A 156 10.09 6.81 22.22
N THR A 157 11.00 7.15 21.31
CA THR A 157 11.81 8.36 21.37
C THR A 157 11.42 9.30 20.24
N PHE A 158 11.06 10.54 20.57
CA PHE A 158 10.61 11.53 19.59
C PHE A 158 11.76 12.42 19.14
N VAL A 159 12.01 12.48 17.83
CA VAL A 159 13.05 13.34 17.23
C VAL A 159 12.57 13.78 15.84
N ASN A 160 12.60 15.09 15.55
CA ASN A 160 12.33 15.65 14.22
C ASN A 160 11.04 15.11 13.56
N GLU A 161 9.90 15.20 14.25
CA GLU A 161 8.60 14.70 13.76
C GLU A 161 8.60 13.20 13.41
N CYS A 162 9.50 12.43 14.04
CA CYS A 162 9.60 10.99 13.90
C CYS A 162 9.61 10.32 15.26
N VAL A 163 9.19 9.06 15.28
CA VAL A 163 9.35 8.15 16.40
C VAL A 163 10.46 7.17 16.08
N SER A 164 11.41 7.07 17.00
CA SER A 164 12.44 6.06 17.03
C SER A 164 12.16 5.03 18.12
N PHE A 165 12.29 3.76 17.80
CA PHE A 165 12.11 2.65 18.74
C PHE A 165 12.98 1.45 18.34
N THR A 166 13.17 0.51 19.26
CA THR A 166 13.93 -0.70 18.98
C THR A 166 13.05 -1.94 18.84
N THR A 167 13.43 -2.87 17.95
CA THR A 167 12.78 -4.18 17.82
C THR A 167 13.81 -5.29 17.68
N ASN A 168 13.48 -6.47 18.20
CA ASN A 168 14.27 -7.69 18.02
C ASN A 168 13.77 -8.57 16.87
N VAL A 169 12.69 -8.19 16.19
CA VAL A 169 12.10 -8.96 15.12
C VAL A 169 11.78 -8.11 13.88
N SER A 170 11.93 -8.70 12.70
CA SER A 170 11.43 -8.12 11.45
C SER A 170 9.92 -8.33 11.33
N ALA A 171 9.19 -7.25 11.11
CA ALA A 171 7.73 -7.22 11.15
C ALA A 171 7.20 -6.05 10.30
N ARG A 172 5.89 -5.85 10.34
CA ARG A 172 5.24 -4.60 9.92
C ARG A 172 5.04 -3.71 11.13
N PHE A 173 5.30 -2.42 10.99
CA PHE A 173 5.09 -1.40 11.99
C PHE A 173 4.24 -0.27 11.43
N TRP A 174 3.34 0.24 12.24
CA TRP A 174 2.42 1.28 11.81
C TRP A 174 2.04 2.16 13.01
N LEU A 175 2.26 3.47 12.90
CA LEU A 175 1.79 4.42 13.90
C LEU A 175 0.37 4.86 13.54
N ILE A 176 -0.48 4.90 14.55
CA ILE A 176 -1.83 5.45 14.49
C ILE A 176 -1.97 6.50 15.58
N ASP A 177 -2.49 7.67 15.24
CA ASP A 177 -2.91 8.68 16.20
C ASP A 177 -4.44 8.74 16.19
N CYS A 178 -5.06 8.29 17.28
CA CYS A 178 -6.51 8.27 17.44
C CYS A 178 -6.94 8.59 18.88
N ARG A 179 -8.06 9.31 19.03
CA ARG A 179 -8.58 9.70 20.35
C ARG A 179 -9.08 8.50 21.16
N GLN A 180 -9.62 7.50 20.49
CA GLN A 180 -10.14 6.26 21.09
C GLN A 180 -9.08 5.16 20.96
N ILE A 181 -8.05 5.20 21.80
CA ILE A 181 -6.87 4.32 21.70
C ILE A 181 -7.21 2.82 21.75
N GLN A 182 -8.29 2.46 22.45
CA GLN A 182 -8.81 1.10 22.53
C GLN A 182 -9.33 0.57 21.19
N GLU A 183 -9.70 1.47 20.26
CA GLU A 183 -10.16 1.13 18.91
C GLU A 183 -9.01 1.11 17.88
N SER A 184 -7.76 1.37 18.31
CA SER A 184 -6.62 1.53 17.40
C SER A 184 -6.44 0.35 16.43
N VAL A 185 -6.51 -0.88 16.94
CA VAL A 185 -6.42 -2.12 16.14
C VAL A 185 -7.62 -2.29 15.22
N THR A 186 -8.83 -1.95 15.68
CA THR A 186 -10.06 -2.00 14.88
C THR A 186 -9.96 -1.05 13.69
N PHE A 187 -9.59 0.22 13.95
CA PHE A 187 -9.40 1.24 12.93
C PHE A 187 -8.31 0.88 11.93
N ALA A 188 -7.16 0.41 12.41
CA ALA A 188 -6.07 -0.05 11.56
C ALA A 188 -6.51 -1.22 10.67
N SER A 189 -7.25 -2.18 11.21
CA SER A 189 -7.72 -3.35 10.44
C SER A 189 -8.71 -2.96 9.33
N GLN A 190 -9.61 -2.02 9.60
CA GLN A 190 -10.54 -1.50 8.58
C GLN A 190 -9.79 -0.80 7.45
N VAL A 191 -8.85 0.09 7.78
CA VAL A 191 -8.05 0.82 6.78
C VAL A 191 -7.13 -0.13 6.02
N TYR A 192 -6.46 -1.05 6.72
CA TYR A 192 -5.55 -2.02 6.12
C TYR A 192 -6.26 -2.87 5.06
N ARG A 193 -7.49 -3.32 5.31
CA ARG A 193 -8.29 -4.11 4.36
C ARG A 193 -8.61 -3.36 3.06
N GLU A 194 -8.61 -2.03 3.07
CA GLU A 194 -8.83 -1.22 1.88
C GLU A 194 -7.51 -0.98 1.13
N ILE A 195 -6.44 -0.61 1.84
CA ILE A 195 -5.17 -0.18 1.22
C ILE A 195 -4.26 -1.32 0.74
N ILE A 196 -4.55 -2.58 1.09
CA ILE A 196 -3.81 -3.73 0.58
C ILE A 196 -4.31 -4.22 -0.79
N CYS A 197 -5.48 -3.77 -1.23
CA CYS A 197 -6.00 -4.12 -2.53
C CYS A 197 -5.14 -3.51 -3.62
N VAL A 198 -4.73 -4.34 -4.59
CA VAL A 198 -3.84 -3.91 -5.65
C VAL A 198 -4.61 -2.99 -6.60
N PRO A 199 -4.11 -1.77 -6.87
CA PRO A 199 -4.72 -0.90 -7.87
C PRO A 199 -4.37 -1.39 -9.28
N TYR A 200 -5.38 -1.43 -10.15
CA TYR A 200 -5.26 -1.70 -11.57
C TYR A 200 -5.79 -0.52 -12.37
N MET A 201 -5.17 -0.25 -13.51
CA MET A 201 -5.75 0.63 -14.51
C MET A 201 -6.69 -0.19 -15.39
N ALA A 202 -7.98 0.10 -15.30
CA ALA A 202 -9.03 -0.57 -16.07
C ALA A 202 -9.83 0.44 -16.89
N LYS A 203 -10.58 -0.07 -17.87
CA LYS A 203 -11.56 0.68 -18.65
C LYS A 203 -12.95 0.14 -18.36
N PHE A 204 -13.88 1.06 -18.18
CA PHE A 204 -15.32 0.81 -18.29
C PHE A 204 -15.76 0.88 -19.74
N VAL A 205 -16.44 -0.16 -20.21
CA VAL A 205 -17.04 -0.26 -21.55
C VAL A 205 -18.50 -0.65 -21.40
N VAL A 206 -19.40 0.08 -22.08
CA VAL A 206 -20.84 -0.16 -22.03
C VAL A 206 -21.32 -0.55 -23.41
N PHE A 207 -22.02 -1.67 -23.46
CA PHE A 207 -22.70 -2.18 -24.63
C PHE A 207 -24.21 -2.06 -24.44
N ALA A 208 -24.92 -1.74 -25.51
CA ALA A 208 -26.38 -1.65 -25.52
C ALA A 208 -27.00 -2.45 -26.66
N LYS A 209 -28.19 -2.96 -26.42
CA LYS A 209 -29.05 -3.58 -27.43
C LYS A 209 -30.50 -3.24 -27.14
N SER A 210 -31.16 -2.57 -28.08
CA SER A 210 -32.60 -2.34 -27.98
C SER A 210 -33.34 -3.68 -28.09
N HIS A 211 -34.20 -3.96 -27.11
CA HIS A 211 -35.06 -5.13 -27.14
C HIS A 211 -36.36 -4.81 -27.89
N ASP A 212 -36.93 -3.64 -27.63
CA ASP A 212 -38.09 -3.06 -28.30
C ASP A 212 -37.99 -1.51 -28.32
N PRO A 213 -39.00 -0.75 -28.80
CA PRO A 213 -38.93 0.71 -28.85
C PRO A 213 -38.79 1.44 -27.50
N ILE A 214 -39.04 0.76 -26.37
CA ILE A 214 -39.03 1.33 -25.02
C ILE A 214 -38.00 0.62 -24.13
N GLU A 215 -37.78 -0.69 -24.31
CA GLU A 215 -36.83 -1.48 -23.52
C GLU A 215 -35.47 -1.63 -24.24
N ALA A 216 -34.39 -1.39 -23.49
CA ALA A 216 -33.02 -1.70 -23.91
C ALA A 216 -32.29 -2.53 -22.84
N ARG A 217 -31.35 -3.37 -23.29
CA ARG A 217 -30.45 -4.14 -22.44
C ARG A 217 -29.06 -3.54 -22.48
N LEU A 218 -28.49 -3.31 -21.31
CA LEU A 218 -27.13 -2.81 -21.15
C LEU A 218 -26.22 -3.91 -20.59
N ARG A 219 -24.98 -3.95 -21.06
CA ARG A 219 -23.90 -4.78 -20.51
C ARG A 219 -22.70 -3.91 -20.22
N CYS A 220 -22.34 -3.83 -18.95
CA CYS A 220 -21.26 -2.98 -18.46
C CYS A 220 -20.07 -3.84 -18.05
N PHE A 221 -18.90 -3.54 -18.60
CA PHE A 221 -17.67 -4.26 -18.31
C PHE A 221 -16.64 -3.34 -17.67
N CYS A 222 -15.89 -3.86 -16.72
CA CYS A 222 -14.66 -3.27 -16.18
C CYS A 222 -13.51 -4.24 -16.50
N MET A 223 -12.59 -3.85 -17.39
CA MET A 223 -11.54 -4.73 -17.91
C MET A 223 -10.18 -4.04 -17.99
N THR A 224 -9.09 -4.80 -17.86
CA THR A 224 -7.69 -4.32 -17.92
C THR A 224 -7.04 -4.51 -19.29
N ASP A 225 -7.71 -5.17 -20.23
CA ASP A 225 -7.20 -5.46 -21.58
C ASP A 225 -7.91 -4.62 -22.66
N ASP A 226 -7.21 -4.43 -23.77
CA ASP A 226 -7.57 -3.60 -24.92
C ASP A 226 -8.25 -4.38 -26.05
N LYS A 227 -8.27 -5.72 -25.99
CA LYS A 227 -8.87 -6.55 -27.06
C LYS A 227 -10.37 -6.72 -26.87
N VAL A 228 -11.10 -5.61 -27.01
CA VAL A 228 -12.57 -5.57 -26.98
C VAL A 228 -13.19 -6.47 -28.05
N ASP A 229 -12.48 -6.70 -29.15
CA ASP A 229 -12.87 -7.60 -30.26
C ASP A 229 -13.06 -9.08 -29.84
N LYS A 230 -12.70 -9.45 -28.62
CA LYS A 230 -12.90 -10.82 -28.08
C LYS A 230 -14.11 -10.94 -27.16
N THR A 231 -14.91 -9.90 -26.99
CA THR A 231 -16.14 -9.99 -26.22
C THR A 231 -17.25 -10.59 -27.10
N LEU A 232 -18.04 -11.54 -26.56
CA LEU A 232 -19.14 -12.21 -27.27
C LEU A 232 -20.25 -11.23 -27.74
N GLU A 233 -20.16 -9.97 -27.31
CA GLU A 233 -21.14 -8.90 -27.52
C GLU A 233 -21.40 -8.61 -29.00
N GLN A 234 -20.35 -8.59 -29.82
CA GLN A 234 -20.50 -8.37 -31.26
C GLN A 234 -21.27 -9.51 -31.94
N GLN A 235 -21.12 -10.76 -31.46
CA GLN A 235 -21.84 -11.91 -31.99
C GLN A 235 -23.31 -11.91 -31.56
N GLU A 236 -23.63 -11.30 -30.41
CA GLU A 236 -24.99 -11.19 -29.88
C GLU A 236 -25.71 -9.90 -30.30
N ASN A 237 -25.16 -9.16 -31.28
CA ASN A 237 -25.71 -7.90 -31.81
C ASN A 237 -25.85 -6.78 -30.77
N PHE A 238 -24.94 -6.70 -29.81
CA PHE A 238 -24.78 -5.53 -28.96
C PHE A 238 -23.87 -4.50 -29.64
N ALA A 239 -24.17 -3.21 -29.48
CA ALA A 239 -23.33 -2.11 -29.93
C ALA A 239 -22.60 -1.47 -28.75
N GLU A 240 -21.31 -1.17 -28.93
CA GLU A 240 -20.57 -0.34 -27.96
C GLU A 240 -21.12 1.09 -28.00
N VAL A 241 -21.64 1.58 -26.87
CA VAL A 241 -22.23 2.93 -26.77
C VAL A 241 -21.38 3.88 -25.94
N ALA A 242 -20.47 3.36 -25.11
CA ALA A 242 -19.56 4.19 -24.33
C ALA A 242 -18.28 3.45 -23.96
N ARG A 243 -17.18 4.20 -23.89
CA ARG A 243 -15.88 3.76 -23.42
C ARG A 243 -15.19 4.86 -22.62
N SER A 244 -14.74 4.51 -21.43
CA SER A 244 -13.97 5.41 -20.58
C SER A 244 -12.48 5.41 -20.94
N ARG A 245 -11.76 6.41 -20.43
CA ARG A 245 -10.29 6.37 -20.32
C ARG A 245 -9.89 5.35 -19.25
N ASP A 246 -8.59 5.09 -19.13
CA ASP A 246 -8.11 4.29 -18.01
C ASP A 246 -8.40 5.00 -16.69
N VAL A 247 -8.94 4.23 -15.76
CA VAL A 247 -9.24 4.66 -14.40
C VAL A 247 -8.70 3.63 -13.43
N GLU A 248 -8.26 4.11 -12.27
CA GLU A 248 -7.78 3.22 -11.21
C GLU A 248 -8.98 2.52 -10.56
N VAL A 249 -8.91 1.19 -10.47
CA VAL A 249 -9.87 0.33 -9.75
C VAL A 249 -9.12 -0.60 -8.80
N LEU A 250 -9.74 -0.93 -7.67
CA LEU A 250 -9.14 -1.80 -6.67
C LEU A 250 -9.57 -3.25 -6.86
N GLU A 251 -8.60 -4.16 -6.91
CA GLU A 251 -8.87 -5.59 -7.05
C GLU A 251 -9.76 -6.13 -5.93
N GLY A 252 -10.81 -6.86 -6.31
CA GLY A 252 -11.76 -7.50 -5.40
C GLY A 252 -12.73 -6.55 -4.69
N LYS A 253 -12.71 -5.24 -5.00
CA LYS A 253 -13.68 -4.29 -4.45
C LYS A 253 -14.94 -4.20 -5.33
N PRO A 254 -16.13 -4.08 -4.71
CA PRO A 254 -17.36 -3.91 -5.46
C PRO A 254 -17.38 -2.55 -6.17
N ILE A 255 -17.98 -2.54 -7.36
CA ILE A 255 -18.26 -1.32 -8.13
C ILE A 255 -19.77 -1.19 -8.20
N TYR A 256 -20.28 -0.03 -7.78
CA TYR A 256 -21.71 0.28 -7.80
C TYR A 256 -22.02 1.10 -9.06
N VAL A 257 -23.14 0.79 -9.72
CA VAL A 257 -23.58 1.45 -10.95
C VAL A 257 -24.91 2.13 -10.67
N ASP A 258 -25.05 3.37 -11.12
CA ASP A 258 -26.27 4.15 -11.01
C ASP A 258 -26.60 4.78 -12.38
N CYS A 259 -27.89 4.87 -12.70
CA CYS A 259 -28.40 5.23 -14.01
C CYS A 259 -29.29 6.47 -13.89
N PHE A 260 -28.94 7.53 -14.62
CA PHE A 260 -29.64 8.82 -14.56
C PHE A 260 -30.01 9.32 -15.96
N GLY A 261 -31.00 10.20 -16.03
CA GLY A 261 -31.46 10.81 -17.27
C GLY A 261 -32.58 10.03 -17.95
N ASN A 262 -32.62 10.11 -19.27
CA ASN A 262 -33.67 9.51 -20.08
C ASN A 262 -33.26 8.12 -20.60
N LEU A 263 -33.10 7.18 -19.66
CA LEU A 263 -32.92 5.75 -19.92
C LEU A 263 -34.27 5.03 -19.85
#